data_AF-A0A0D2GWM0-F1
#
_entry.id   AF-A0A0D2GWM0-F1
#
_cell.length_a   1.000
_cell.length_b   1.000
_cell.length_c   1.000
_cell.angle_alpha   90.00
_cell.angle_beta   90.00
_cell.angle_gamma   90.00
#
_symmetry.space_group_name_H-M   'P 1'
#
loop_
_entity.id
_entity.type
_entity.pdbx_description
1 polymer ?
#
loop_
_entity_poly.entity_id
_entity_poly.type
_entity_poly.pdbx_seq_one_letter_code
_entity_poly.pdbx_strand_id
1 'polypeptide(L)'
;MTPVVQTFNHFGMVTYCSMGSDLGQEIIRASALDLALEKPYLMHAVNGIAAAHLCYLLPAARHPVQHNQNQLANLYHFKKALQLFRDELSAGITEENMNAVLSAVMLICVHQFMLTKPRPDPGESFVYAPAGQRRECLRWLTLQHGFNALYAELGEVIWGSIWNPVFMDSDFKELASTAMTAEGGDETHALFLELCQVTLESSYENNPYYEALEHLLFLRRLKPGMKSFNKLITFVAVVEGDFLQLLLCREKRALLILAHWLALMMRVEQWWSNGRCENECMAITTFLMHDQDERVKALLRFPAEIVRIDLTTVEPFHG
;
A
#
# COMPACT_ATOMS: atom_id res chain seq x y z
N MET A 1 17.19 -23.22 -19.69
CA MET A 1 15.91 -22.73 -19.13
C MET A 1 15.71 -21.31 -19.65
N THR A 2 14.60 -21.01 -20.32
CA THR A 2 14.36 -19.64 -20.83
C THR A 2 14.17 -18.67 -19.66
N PRO A 3 14.44 -17.35 -19.83
CA PRO A 3 14.29 -16.37 -18.75
C PRO A 3 12.91 -16.40 -18.09
N VAL A 4 11.85 -16.61 -18.89
CA VAL A 4 10.45 -16.73 -18.40
C VAL A 4 10.25 -17.95 -17.50
N VAL A 5 10.81 -19.11 -17.85
CA VAL A 5 10.68 -20.32 -17.03
C VAL A 5 11.44 -20.16 -15.71
N GLN A 6 12.56 -19.43 -15.71
CA GLN A 6 13.31 -19.13 -14.48
C GLN A 6 12.52 -18.23 -13.53
N THR A 7 11.95 -17.13 -14.01
CA THR A 7 11.16 -16.21 -13.19
C THR A 7 9.87 -16.85 -12.69
N PHE A 8 9.18 -17.64 -13.51
CA PHE A 8 7.98 -18.36 -13.08
C PHE A 8 8.30 -19.40 -11.99
N ASN A 9 9.38 -20.17 -12.17
CA ASN A 9 9.83 -21.13 -11.16
C ASN A 9 10.29 -20.43 -9.86
N HIS A 10 11.03 -19.31 -9.98
CA HIS A 10 11.40 -18.48 -8.82
C HIS A 10 10.17 -17.93 -8.09
N PHE A 11 9.10 -17.61 -8.82
CA PHE A 11 7.85 -17.22 -8.20
C PHE A 11 7.30 -18.33 -7.32
N GLY A 12 7.10 -19.52 -7.91
CA GLY A 12 6.48 -20.67 -7.25
C GLY A 12 7.30 -21.32 -6.13
N MET A 13 8.60 -21.05 -6.05
CA MET A 13 9.45 -21.57 -4.97
C MET A 13 9.75 -20.55 -3.87
N VAL A 14 9.89 -19.26 -4.22
CA VAL A 14 10.48 -18.26 -3.30
C VAL A 14 9.68 -16.97 -3.22
N THR A 15 9.14 -16.47 -4.34
CA THR A 15 8.54 -15.12 -4.34
C THR A 15 7.19 -15.10 -3.66
N TYR A 16 6.32 -16.09 -3.93
CA TYR A 16 4.96 -16.04 -3.39
C TYR A 16 4.96 -16.08 -1.86
N CYS A 17 5.84 -16.86 -1.23
CA CYS A 17 5.91 -16.99 0.23
C CYS A 17 6.64 -15.82 0.91
N SER A 18 7.20 -14.87 0.15
CA SER A 18 7.87 -13.68 0.70
C SER A 18 7.00 -12.42 0.65
N MET A 19 5.72 -12.54 0.25
CA MET A 19 4.82 -11.39 0.14
C MET A 19 3.42 -11.66 0.70
N GLY A 20 2.80 -10.60 1.21
CA GLY A 20 1.43 -10.62 1.69
C GLY A 20 1.23 -11.34 3.03
N SER A 21 0.00 -11.80 3.26
CA SER A 21 -0.42 -12.56 4.44
C SER A 21 -0.32 -14.07 4.22
N ASP A 22 -0.27 -14.85 5.31
CA ASP A 22 -0.22 -16.32 5.26
C ASP A 22 -1.36 -16.91 4.41
N LEU A 23 -2.59 -16.39 4.56
CA LEU A 23 -3.77 -16.78 3.78
C LEU A 23 -3.57 -16.53 2.28
N GLY A 24 -3.07 -15.34 1.92
CA GLY A 24 -2.79 -15.02 0.51
C GLY A 24 -1.76 -15.96 -0.10
N GLN A 25 -0.74 -16.34 0.66
CA GLN A 25 0.30 -17.27 0.22
C GLN A 25 -0.23 -18.67 -0.01
N GLU A 26 -1.14 -19.15 0.84
CA GLU A 26 -1.80 -20.45 0.69
C GLU A 26 -2.65 -20.50 -0.59
N ILE A 27 -3.43 -19.44 -0.87
CA ILE A 27 -4.24 -19.33 -2.09
C ILE A 27 -3.34 -19.29 -3.33
N ILE A 28 -2.26 -18.51 -3.31
CA ILE A 28 -1.33 -18.42 -4.44
C ILE A 28 -0.71 -19.78 -4.75
N ARG A 29 -0.28 -20.49 -3.69
CA ARG A 29 0.30 -21.83 -3.80
C ARG A 29 -0.69 -22.84 -4.38
N ALA A 30 -1.95 -22.78 -3.95
CA ALA A 30 -2.95 -23.79 -4.28
C ALA A 30 -3.57 -23.60 -5.68
N SER A 31 -3.69 -22.37 -6.18
CA SER A 31 -4.50 -22.12 -7.38
C SER A 31 -3.98 -21.02 -8.30
N ALA A 32 -3.35 -19.96 -7.79
CA ALA A 32 -2.98 -18.82 -8.64
C ALA A 32 -1.88 -19.15 -9.67
N LEU A 33 -1.01 -20.13 -9.38
CA LEU A 33 0.00 -20.60 -10.33
C LEU A 33 -0.61 -21.33 -11.53
N ASP A 34 -1.63 -22.16 -11.31
CA ASP A 34 -2.33 -22.85 -12.39
C ASP A 34 -3.10 -21.85 -13.26
N LEU A 35 -3.80 -20.90 -12.63
CA LEU A 35 -4.43 -19.78 -13.34
C LEU A 35 -3.42 -18.97 -14.16
N ALA A 36 -2.20 -18.79 -13.65
CA ALA A 36 -1.15 -18.07 -14.36
C ALA A 36 -0.62 -18.85 -15.57
N LEU A 37 -0.80 -20.17 -15.66
CA LEU A 37 -0.49 -20.95 -16.86
C LEU A 37 -1.58 -20.79 -17.93
N GLU A 38 -2.82 -20.60 -17.51
CA GLU A 38 -3.98 -20.46 -18.40
C GLU A 38 -4.19 -19.03 -18.91
N LYS A 39 -3.87 -18.02 -18.10
CA LYS A 39 -4.19 -16.61 -18.35
C LYS A 39 -2.93 -15.78 -18.62
N PRO A 40 -2.66 -15.37 -19.87
CA PRO A 40 -1.40 -14.70 -20.23
C PRO A 40 -1.11 -13.41 -19.46
N TYR A 41 -2.12 -12.58 -19.15
CA TYR A 41 -1.92 -11.36 -18.38
C TYR A 41 -1.40 -11.66 -16.96
N LEU A 42 -1.94 -12.70 -16.32
CA LEU A 42 -1.53 -13.14 -14.99
C LEU A 42 -0.14 -13.78 -15.02
N MET A 43 0.13 -14.61 -16.03
CA MET A 43 1.47 -15.15 -16.30
C MET A 43 2.53 -14.05 -16.35
N HIS A 44 2.25 -12.99 -17.10
CA HIS A 44 3.14 -11.85 -17.21
C HIS A 44 3.26 -11.10 -15.87
N ALA A 45 2.18 -10.89 -15.12
CA ALA A 45 2.25 -10.26 -13.80
C ALA A 45 3.13 -11.06 -12.82
N VAL A 46 2.94 -12.39 -12.75
CA VAL A 46 3.74 -13.33 -11.94
C VAL A 46 5.23 -13.23 -12.28
N ASN A 47 5.57 -13.30 -13.57
CA ASN A 47 6.96 -13.19 -14.02
C ASN A 47 7.56 -11.81 -13.73
N GLY A 48 6.78 -10.75 -13.90
CA GLY A 48 7.18 -9.38 -13.59
C GLY A 48 7.54 -9.23 -12.10
N ILE A 49 6.66 -9.69 -11.21
CA ILE A 49 6.90 -9.67 -9.77
C ILE A 49 8.12 -10.50 -9.38
N ALA A 50 8.27 -11.70 -9.93
CA ALA A 50 9.44 -12.54 -9.67
C ALA A 50 10.75 -11.88 -10.11
N ALA A 51 10.75 -11.23 -11.28
CA ALA A 51 11.91 -10.48 -11.75
C ALA A 51 12.26 -9.29 -10.83
N ALA A 52 11.25 -8.56 -10.32
CA ALA A 52 11.48 -7.51 -9.34
C ALA A 52 12.01 -8.05 -8.00
N HIS A 53 11.51 -9.21 -7.56
CA HIS A 53 12.03 -9.89 -6.38
C HIS A 53 13.50 -10.29 -6.57
N LEU A 54 13.88 -10.77 -7.75
CA LEU A 54 15.28 -11.04 -8.07
C LEU A 54 16.14 -9.78 -8.07
N CYS A 55 15.63 -8.62 -8.53
CA CYS A 55 16.32 -7.33 -8.40
C CYS A 55 16.56 -6.96 -6.93
N TYR A 56 15.61 -7.25 -6.04
CA TYR A 56 15.75 -7.04 -4.60
C TYR A 56 16.81 -7.97 -3.99
N LEU A 57 16.79 -9.26 -4.32
CA LEU A 57 17.76 -10.25 -3.84
C LEU A 57 19.16 -10.07 -4.44
N LEU A 58 19.26 -9.47 -5.63
CA LEU A 58 20.51 -9.22 -6.36
C LEU A 58 20.68 -7.71 -6.59
N PRO A 59 21.12 -6.94 -5.57
CA PRO A 59 21.26 -5.49 -5.69
C PRO A 59 22.28 -5.09 -6.77
N ALA A 60 21.98 -4.01 -7.50
CA ALA A 60 22.79 -3.51 -8.61
C ALA A 60 24.26 -3.26 -8.24
N ALA A 61 24.54 -2.83 -7.01
CA ALA A 61 25.89 -2.56 -6.52
C ALA A 61 26.78 -3.83 -6.46
N ARG A 62 26.19 -5.02 -6.31
CA ARG A 62 26.91 -6.30 -6.23
C ARG A 62 26.73 -7.16 -7.47
N HIS A 63 25.59 -7.07 -8.14
CA HIS A 63 25.20 -7.90 -9.27
C HIS A 63 24.67 -7.07 -10.45
N PRO A 64 25.43 -6.11 -11.00
CA PRO A 64 24.90 -5.13 -11.96
C PRO A 64 24.34 -5.78 -13.23
N VAL A 65 24.97 -6.84 -13.74
CA VAL A 65 24.52 -7.53 -14.96
C VAL A 65 23.19 -8.24 -14.73
N GLN A 66 23.10 -9.08 -13.69
CA GLN A 66 21.88 -9.81 -13.36
C GLN A 66 20.75 -8.86 -12.97
N HIS A 67 21.07 -7.81 -12.20
CA HIS A 67 20.10 -6.78 -11.81
C HIS A 67 19.49 -6.11 -13.04
N ASN A 68 20.32 -5.66 -14.00
CA ASN A 68 19.82 -5.02 -15.22
C ASN A 68 18.98 -5.97 -16.09
N GLN A 69 19.36 -7.25 -16.17
CA GLN A 69 18.59 -8.27 -16.88
C GLN A 69 17.21 -8.48 -16.24
N ASN A 70 17.17 -8.64 -14.92
CA ASN A 70 15.93 -8.80 -14.16
C ASN A 70 15.07 -7.54 -14.20
N GLN A 71 15.67 -6.35 -14.20
CA GLN A 71 14.96 -5.09 -14.33
C GLN A 71 14.29 -4.98 -15.71
N LEU A 72 15.00 -5.34 -16.78
CA LEU A 72 14.43 -5.39 -18.13
C LEU A 72 13.29 -6.42 -18.22
N ALA A 73 13.46 -7.60 -17.62
CA ALA A 73 12.42 -8.62 -17.56
C ALA A 73 11.20 -8.12 -16.79
N ASN A 74 11.38 -7.47 -15.64
CA ASN A 74 10.30 -6.86 -14.88
C ASN A 74 9.51 -5.88 -15.76
N LEU A 75 10.18 -4.89 -16.37
CA LEU A 75 9.53 -3.88 -17.21
C LEU A 75 8.81 -4.50 -18.40
N TYR A 76 9.42 -5.47 -19.08
CA TYR A 76 8.82 -6.17 -20.21
C TYR A 76 7.55 -6.92 -19.80
N HIS A 77 7.64 -7.75 -18.76
CA HIS A 77 6.53 -8.56 -18.30
C HIS A 77 5.41 -7.69 -17.73
N PHE A 78 5.71 -6.67 -16.94
CA PHE A 78 4.67 -5.77 -16.41
C PHE A 78 3.96 -4.97 -17.51
N LYS A 79 4.70 -4.50 -18.52
CA LYS A 79 4.10 -3.85 -19.69
C LYS A 79 3.11 -4.79 -20.40
N LYS A 80 3.50 -6.05 -20.62
CA LYS A 80 2.64 -7.07 -21.23
C LYS A 80 1.45 -7.43 -20.36
N ALA A 81 1.64 -7.57 -19.04
CA ALA A 81 0.58 -7.82 -18.09
C ALA A 81 -0.50 -6.74 -18.18
N LEU A 82 -0.11 -5.46 -18.11
CA LEU A 82 -1.06 -4.32 -18.17
C LEU A 82 -1.77 -4.20 -19.52
N GLN A 83 -1.11 -4.53 -20.63
CA GLN A 83 -1.73 -4.54 -21.96
C GLN A 83 -2.82 -5.62 -22.04
N LEU A 84 -2.44 -6.88 -21.77
CA LEU A 84 -3.36 -8.01 -21.86
C LEU A 84 -4.46 -7.96 -20.80
N PHE A 85 -4.16 -7.44 -19.62
CA PHE A 85 -5.15 -7.24 -18.56
C PHE A 85 -6.21 -6.22 -18.97
N ARG A 86 -5.83 -5.15 -19.67
CA ARG A 86 -6.79 -4.18 -20.21
C ARG A 86 -7.69 -4.80 -21.27
N ASP A 87 -7.13 -5.63 -22.13
CA ASP A 87 -7.89 -6.35 -23.16
C ASP A 87 -8.91 -7.29 -22.50
N GLU A 88 -8.52 -8.02 -21.45
CA GLU A 88 -9.41 -8.88 -20.66
C GLU A 88 -10.54 -8.07 -20.00
N LEU A 89 -10.21 -6.96 -19.33
CA LEU A 89 -11.21 -6.08 -18.72
C LEU A 89 -12.20 -5.53 -19.76
N SER A 90 -11.74 -5.25 -20.97
CA SER A 90 -12.58 -4.74 -22.06
C SER A 90 -13.51 -5.82 -22.64
N ALA A 91 -13.14 -7.10 -22.51
CA ALA A 91 -13.97 -8.24 -22.90
C ALA A 91 -15.07 -8.55 -21.87
N GLY A 92 -14.95 -8.03 -20.66
CA GLY A 92 -15.90 -8.20 -19.57
C GLY A 92 -15.42 -9.17 -18.50
N ILE A 93 -15.94 -8.99 -17.29
CA ILE A 93 -15.59 -9.79 -16.12
C ILE A 93 -16.71 -10.79 -15.88
N THR A 94 -16.32 -12.04 -15.69
CA THR A 94 -17.23 -13.18 -15.52
C THR A 94 -16.81 -13.99 -14.30
N GLU A 95 -17.69 -14.85 -13.81
CA GLU A 95 -17.36 -15.79 -12.74
C GLU A 95 -16.15 -16.69 -13.10
N GLU A 96 -16.01 -17.04 -14.39
CA GLU A 96 -14.93 -17.90 -14.90
C GLU A 96 -13.55 -17.22 -14.88
N ASN A 97 -13.47 -15.93 -15.20
CA ASN A 97 -12.19 -15.19 -15.23
C ASN A 97 -11.90 -14.38 -13.96
N MET A 98 -12.89 -14.24 -13.07
CA MET A 98 -12.83 -13.44 -11.84
C MET A 98 -11.58 -13.74 -11.00
N ASN A 99 -11.30 -15.02 -10.71
CA ASN A 99 -10.16 -15.39 -9.86
C ASN A 99 -8.82 -14.93 -10.45
N ALA A 100 -8.65 -15.03 -11.76
CA ALA A 100 -7.44 -14.60 -12.44
C ALA A 100 -7.36 -13.07 -12.53
N VAL A 101 -8.49 -12.38 -12.77
CA VAL A 101 -8.58 -10.91 -12.78
C VAL A 101 -8.22 -10.33 -11.41
N LEU A 102 -8.81 -10.86 -10.32
CA LEU A 102 -8.52 -10.44 -8.95
C LEU A 102 -7.04 -10.67 -8.60
N SER A 103 -6.50 -11.86 -8.94
CA SER A 103 -5.08 -12.17 -8.74
C SER A 103 -4.16 -11.18 -9.48
N ALA A 104 -4.51 -10.84 -10.73
CA ALA A 104 -3.74 -9.88 -11.52
C ALA A 104 -3.77 -8.48 -10.91
N VAL A 105 -4.94 -8.01 -10.45
CA VAL A 105 -5.06 -6.72 -9.76
C VAL A 105 -4.20 -6.69 -8.50
N MET A 106 -4.23 -7.73 -7.67
CA MET A 106 -3.40 -7.80 -6.46
C MET A 106 -1.90 -7.69 -6.80
N LEU A 107 -1.43 -8.43 -7.80
CA LEU A 107 -0.02 -8.34 -8.24
C LEU A 107 0.32 -6.97 -8.86
N ILE A 108 -0.61 -6.35 -9.59
CA ILE A 108 -0.43 -4.99 -10.11
C ILE A 108 -0.30 -3.97 -8.98
N CYS A 109 -1.15 -4.06 -7.95
CA CYS A 109 -1.06 -3.22 -6.76
C CYS A 109 0.29 -3.41 -6.05
N VAL A 110 0.73 -4.66 -5.82
CA VAL A 110 2.05 -4.95 -5.24
C VAL A 110 3.18 -4.31 -6.05
N HIS A 111 3.12 -4.34 -7.37
CA HIS A 111 4.13 -3.71 -8.22
C HIS A 111 4.15 -2.18 -8.14
N GLN A 112 2.99 -1.52 -7.95
CA GLN A 112 2.96 -0.06 -7.81
C GLN A 112 3.70 0.46 -6.58
N PHE A 113 3.77 -0.34 -5.52
CA PHE A 113 4.52 0.01 -4.32
C PHE A 113 6.04 -0.10 -4.53
N MET A 114 6.48 -0.85 -5.54
CA MET A 114 7.90 -1.02 -5.80
C MET A 114 8.52 0.26 -6.36
N LEU A 115 9.68 0.62 -5.83
CA LEU A 115 10.49 1.69 -6.38
C LEU A 115 11.30 1.19 -7.56
N THR A 116 11.29 1.96 -8.66
CA THR A 116 12.14 1.69 -9.82
C THR A 116 13.57 2.20 -9.63
N LYS A 117 13.80 3.09 -8.64
CA LYS A 117 15.10 3.69 -8.34
C LYS A 117 15.74 3.01 -7.12
N PRO A 118 17.02 2.58 -7.19
CA PRO A 118 17.74 1.97 -6.06
C PRO A 118 17.92 2.88 -4.84
N ARG A 119 17.91 4.20 -5.03
CA ARG A 119 17.97 5.22 -3.98
C ARG A 119 16.90 6.26 -4.30
N PRO A 120 15.68 6.10 -3.77
CA PRO A 120 14.64 7.10 -3.97
C PRO A 120 15.03 8.39 -3.24
N ASP A 121 14.66 9.53 -3.81
CA ASP A 121 14.82 10.83 -3.17
C ASP A 121 13.48 11.25 -2.55
N PRO A 122 13.38 11.46 -1.22
CA PRO A 122 12.19 11.98 -0.58
C PRO A 122 11.74 13.34 -1.15
N GLY A 123 12.66 14.12 -1.72
CA GLY A 123 12.36 15.36 -2.43
C GLY A 123 11.49 15.19 -3.67
N GLU A 124 11.39 13.97 -4.22
CA GLU A 124 10.48 13.63 -5.34
C GLU A 124 9.08 13.20 -4.86
N SER A 125 8.81 13.22 -3.56
CA SER A 125 7.48 12.89 -3.00
C SER A 125 6.40 13.88 -3.45
N PHE A 126 5.15 13.41 -3.45
CA PHE A 126 3.97 14.23 -3.77
C PHE A 126 3.85 15.48 -2.88
N VAL A 127 4.39 15.48 -1.66
CA VAL A 127 4.31 16.64 -0.75
C VAL A 127 5.12 17.85 -1.26
N TYR A 128 6.17 17.59 -2.04
CA TYR A 128 7.01 18.63 -2.65
C TYR A 128 6.63 18.91 -4.12
N ALA A 129 5.89 18.01 -4.75
CA ALA A 129 5.45 18.18 -6.13
C ALA A 129 4.51 19.40 -6.33
N PRO A 130 4.54 20.03 -7.52
CA PRO A 130 3.56 21.06 -7.89
C PRO A 130 2.12 20.54 -7.78
N ALA A 131 1.17 21.42 -7.43
CA ALA A 131 -0.22 21.02 -7.17
C ALA A 131 -0.85 20.18 -8.29
N GLY A 132 -0.58 20.53 -9.55
CA GLY A 132 -1.09 19.79 -10.72
C GLY A 132 -0.50 18.39 -10.93
N GLN A 133 0.61 18.05 -10.26
CA GLN A 133 1.30 16.76 -10.41
C GLN A 133 1.09 15.82 -9.22
N ARG A 134 0.66 16.32 -8.05
CA ARG A 134 0.54 15.50 -6.82
C ARG A 134 -0.35 14.28 -6.97
N ARG A 135 -1.44 14.41 -7.74
CA ARG A 135 -2.35 13.29 -8.02
C ARG A 135 -1.63 12.16 -8.75
N GLU A 136 -0.76 12.49 -9.70
CA GLU A 136 0.06 11.50 -10.40
C GLU A 136 1.05 10.82 -9.45
N CYS A 137 1.72 11.61 -8.59
CA CYS A 137 2.64 11.11 -7.58
C CYS A 137 1.98 10.17 -6.56
N LEU A 138 0.69 10.36 -6.26
CA LEU A 138 -0.09 9.51 -5.34
C LEU A 138 -0.76 8.30 -6.01
N ARG A 139 -0.63 8.10 -7.33
CA ARG A 139 -1.33 7.00 -8.03
C ARG A 139 -1.00 5.61 -7.49
N TRP A 140 0.20 5.40 -6.97
CA TRP A 140 0.59 4.15 -6.35
C TRP A 140 -0.32 3.77 -5.17
N LEU A 141 -0.84 4.78 -4.46
CA LEU A 141 -1.72 4.64 -3.31
C LEU A 141 -3.20 4.63 -3.68
N THR A 142 -3.60 4.97 -4.91
CA THR A 142 -5.01 5.02 -5.32
C THR A 142 -5.36 3.96 -6.38
N LEU A 143 -4.38 3.24 -6.91
CA LEU A 143 -4.64 2.27 -7.99
C LEU A 143 -5.51 1.09 -7.51
N GLN A 144 -5.50 0.76 -6.21
CA GLN A 144 -6.39 -0.28 -5.69
C GLN A 144 -7.87 0.07 -5.79
N HIS A 145 -8.27 1.32 -6.09
CA HIS A 145 -9.68 1.61 -6.40
C HIS A 145 -10.18 0.81 -7.61
N GLY A 146 -9.27 0.26 -8.42
CA GLY A 146 -9.62 -0.77 -9.39
C GLY A 146 -10.35 -1.97 -8.78
N PHE A 147 -10.04 -2.34 -7.53
CA PHE A 147 -10.75 -3.37 -6.78
C PHE A 147 -12.21 -2.98 -6.49
N ASN A 148 -12.48 -1.71 -6.14
CA ASN A 148 -13.85 -1.22 -5.95
C ASN A 148 -14.65 -1.28 -7.26
N ALA A 149 -14.02 -1.00 -8.40
CA ALA A 149 -14.66 -1.16 -9.71
C ALA A 149 -14.94 -2.65 -10.04
N LEU A 150 -14.03 -3.56 -9.70
CA LEU A 150 -14.28 -5.00 -9.83
C LEU A 150 -15.46 -5.45 -8.96
N TYR A 151 -15.51 -4.97 -7.72
CA TYR A 151 -16.60 -5.26 -6.79
C TYR A 151 -17.94 -4.74 -7.33
N ALA A 152 -17.98 -3.53 -7.86
CA ALA A 152 -19.18 -2.94 -8.45
C ALA A 152 -19.71 -3.73 -9.65
N GLU A 153 -18.82 -4.32 -10.45
CA GLU A 153 -19.19 -5.14 -11.62
C GLU A 153 -19.65 -6.55 -11.21
N LEU A 154 -18.95 -7.20 -10.27
CA LEU A 154 -19.20 -8.58 -9.87
C LEU A 154 -20.33 -8.72 -8.84
N GLY A 155 -20.58 -7.68 -8.03
CA GLY A 155 -21.52 -7.74 -6.92
C GLY A 155 -21.24 -8.93 -5.99
N GLU A 156 -22.30 -9.65 -5.59
CA GLU A 156 -22.22 -10.80 -4.68
C GLU A 156 -21.40 -11.98 -5.23
N VAL A 157 -21.19 -12.06 -6.56
CA VAL A 157 -20.40 -13.15 -7.18
C VAL A 157 -18.96 -13.16 -6.67
N ILE A 158 -18.43 -11.99 -6.26
CA ILE A 158 -17.06 -11.87 -5.76
C ILE A 158 -16.77 -12.75 -4.53
N TRP A 159 -17.80 -13.04 -3.73
CA TRP A 159 -17.69 -13.89 -2.55
C TRP A 159 -17.49 -15.38 -2.88
N GLY A 160 -17.77 -15.79 -4.12
CA GLY A 160 -17.41 -17.11 -4.65
C GLY A 160 -15.94 -17.25 -5.04
N SER A 161 -15.15 -16.17 -4.97
CA SER A 161 -13.74 -16.20 -5.34
C SER A 161 -12.89 -17.04 -4.40
N ILE A 162 -11.80 -17.61 -4.94
CA ILE A 162 -10.71 -18.22 -4.15
C ILE A 162 -10.10 -17.24 -3.12
N TRP A 163 -10.28 -15.93 -3.34
CA TRP A 163 -9.79 -14.86 -2.47
C TRP A 163 -10.75 -14.49 -1.32
N ASN A 164 -11.92 -15.12 -1.25
CA ASN A 164 -12.90 -14.87 -0.19
C ASN A 164 -12.29 -14.96 1.24
N PRO A 165 -11.42 -15.93 1.58
CA PRO A 165 -10.80 -15.96 2.90
C PRO A 165 -9.97 -14.70 3.24
N VAL A 166 -9.32 -14.11 2.24
CA VAL A 166 -8.56 -12.86 2.40
C VAL A 166 -9.51 -11.68 2.59
N PHE A 167 -10.62 -11.64 1.85
CA PHE A 167 -11.63 -10.58 1.99
C PHE A 167 -12.29 -10.63 3.37
N MET A 168 -12.68 -11.81 3.83
CA MET A 168 -13.24 -12.01 5.17
C MET A 168 -12.26 -11.63 6.28
N ASP A 169 -10.98 -11.99 6.17
CA ASP A 169 -9.97 -11.58 7.16
C ASP A 169 -9.67 -10.08 7.11
N SER A 170 -9.87 -9.43 5.96
CA SER A 170 -9.68 -7.98 5.81
C SER A 170 -10.83 -7.15 6.39
N ASP A 171 -12.03 -7.72 6.54
CA ASP A 171 -13.18 -7.00 7.09
C ASP A 171 -13.07 -6.85 8.62
N PHE A 172 -13.10 -5.60 9.07
CA PHE A 172 -13.15 -5.25 10.49
C PHE A 172 -14.11 -4.10 10.75
N LYS A 173 -15.05 -3.79 9.84
CA LYS A 173 -15.92 -2.61 9.94
C LYS A 173 -16.67 -2.54 11.27
N GLU A 174 -17.19 -3.66 11.75
CA GLU A 174 -17.87 -3.73 13.06
C GLU A 174 -16.94 -3.45 14.24
N LEU A 175 -15.66 -3.79 14.13
CA LEU A 175 -14.66 -3.54 15.16
C LEU A 175 -14.07 -2.13 15.07
N ALA A 176 -14.00 -1.58 13.85
CA ALA A 176 -13.50 -0.24 13.56
C ALA A 176 -14.32 0.85 14.27
N SER A 177 -15.65 0.69 14.34
CA SER A 177 -16.53 1.67 14.98
C SER A 177 -16.23 1.89 16.47
N THR A 178 -15.61 0.91 17.14
CA THR A 178 -15.14 1.04 18.53
C THR A 178 -13.82 1.83 18.65
N ALA A 179 -13.18 2.15 17.53
CA ALA A 179 -11.92 2.89 17.47
C ALA A 179 -12.10 4.40 17.60
N MET A 180 -13.33 4.92 17.53
CA MET A 180 -13.60 6.36 17.67
C MET A 180 -13.82 6.82 19.11
N THR A 181 -13.67 5.90 20.07
CA THR A 181 -13.62 6.19 21.49
C THR A 181 -12.23 5.86 22.04
N ALA A 182 -11.54 6.88 22.56
CA ALA A 182 -10.25 6.69 23.19
C ALA A 182 -10.40 5.82 24.46
N GLU A 183 -9.69 4.71 24.51
CA GLU A 183 -9.48 3.98 25.76
C GLU A 183 -8.57 4.81 26.67
N GLY A 184 -8.80 4.75 27.99
CA GLY A 184 -7.97 5.50 28.94
C GLY A 184 -6.50 5.10 28.84
N GLY A 185 -5.62 6.08 28.56
CA GLY A 185 -4.16 5.88 28.55
C GLY A 185 -3.47 5.91 27.18
N ASP A 186 -4.20 5.98 26.05
CA ASP A 186 -3.59 6.20 24.72
C ASP A 186 -3.61 7.69 24.34
N GLU A 187 -2.58 8.43 24.74
CA GLU A 187 -2.44 9.86 24.45
C GLU A 187 -2.41 10.17 22.95
N THR A 188 -1.80 9.28 22.13
CA THR A 188 -1.73 9.48 20.67
C THR A 188 -3.11 9.37 20.04
N HIS A 189 -3.93 8.44 20.52
CA HIS A 189 -5.33 8.32 20.08
C HIS A 189 -6.11 9.58 20.43
N ALA A 190 -6.04 10.05 21.68
CA ALA A 190 -6.73 11.26 22.11
C ALA A 190 -6.31 12.50 21.28
N LEU A 191 -5.00 12.66 21.03
CA LEU A 191 -4.47 13.74 20.20
C LEU A 191 -5.00 13.70 18.76
N PHE A 192 -5.15 12.51 18.17
CA PHE A 192 -5.72 12.38 16.83
C PHE A 192 -7.19 12.81 16.78
N LEU A 193 -8.01 12.37 17.75
CA LEU A 193 -9.42 12.76 17.84
C LEU A 193 -9.56 14.28 18.03
N GLU A 194 -8.76 14.86 18.92
CA GLU A 194 -8.73 16.30 19.16
C GLU A 194 -8.32 17.09 17.91
N LEU A 195 -7.20 16.70 17.29
CA LEU A 195 -6.64 17.41 16.14
C LEU A 195 -7.55 17.31 14.91
N CYS A 196 -8.18 16.17 14.69
CA CYS A 196 -9.15 15.95 13.61
C CYS A 196 -10.57 16.41 13.96
N GLN A 197 -10.76 17.01 15.14
CA GLN A 197 -12.04 17.55 15.62
C GLN A 197 -13.17 16.52 15.56
N VAL A 198 -12.86 15.28 15.93
CA VAL A 198 -13.83 14.20 16.01
C VAL A 198 -14.58 14.30 17.34
N THR A 199 -15.90 14.41 17.25
CA THR A 199 -16.84 14.41 18.37
C THR A 199 -17.80 13.22 18.26
N LEU A 200 -18.70 13.05 19.23
CA LEU A 200 -19.72 11.99 19.22
C LEU A 200 -20.71 12.13 18.05
N GLU A 201 -20.87 13.34 17.51
CA GLU A 201 -21.72 13.66 16.38
C GLU A 201 -20.97 13.55 15.03
N SER A 202 -19.67 13.31 15.06
CA SER A 202 -18.88 13.14 13.84
C SER A 202 -19.23 11.83 13.14
N SER A 203 -19.22 11.86 11.81
CA SER A 203 -19.46 10.71 10.94
C SER A 203 -18.68 10.87 9.64
N TYR A 204 -18.71 9.82 8.80
CA TYR A 204 -18.14 9.86 7.46
C TYR A 204 -18.77 10.95 6.56
N GLU A 205 -19.99 11.42 6.87
CA GLU A 205 -20.71 12.42 6.07
C GLU A 205 -20.31 13.86 6.40
N ASN A 206 -19.84 14.11 7.63
CA ASN A 206 -19.63 15.47 8.13
C ASN A 206 -18.17 15.77 8.55
N ASN A 207 -17.32 14.75 8.64
CA ASN A 207 -15.91 14.91 8.96
C ASN A 207 -15.04 14.15 7.94
N PRO A 208 -14.26 14.85 7.10
CA PRO A 208 -13.50 14.24 6.00
C PRO A 208 -12.31 13.40 6.47
N TYR A 209 -11.99 13.39 7.77
CA TYR A 209 -10.97 12.54 8.36
C TYR A 209 -11.53 11.24 8.92
N TYR A 210 -12.84 11.16 9.16
CA TYR A 210 -13.46 10.17 10.03
C TYR A 210 -13.09 8.73 9.65
N GLU A 211 -13.33 8.35 8.40
CA GLU A 211 -13.14 6.96 7.93
C GLU A 211 -11.66 6.56 7.94
N ALA A 212 -10.79 7.40 7.39
CA ALA A 212 -9.34 7.15 7.39
C ALA A 212 -8.77 7.10 8.81
N LEU A 213 -9.26 7.96 9.70
CA LEU A 213 -8.82 7.99 11.08
C LEU A 213 -9.31 6.76 11.86
N GLU A 214 -10.57 6.36 11.68
CA GLU A 214 -11.12 5.15 12.29
C GLU A 214 -10.29 3.92 11.91
N HIS A 215 -9.97 3.77 10.63
CA HIS A 215 -9.08 2.72 10.14
C HIS A 215 -7.72 2.80 10.83
N LEU A 216 -7.07 3.97 10.83
CA LEU A 216 -5.76 4.11 11.46
C LEU A 216 -5.79 3.76 12.95
N LEU A 217 -6.77 4.28 13.70
CA LEU A 217 -6.89 4.05 15.14
C LEU A 217 -7.13 2.58 15.46
N PHE A 218 -7.94 1.89 14.67
CA PHE A 218 -8.10 0.45 14.78
C PHE A 218 -6.78 -0.28 14.49
N LEU A 219 -6.11 0.05 13.37
CA LEU A 219 -4.87 -0.60 12.95
C LEU A 219 -3.72 -0.40 13.95
N ARG A 220 -3.68 0.73 14.66
CA ARG A 220 -2.71 0.98 15.76
C ARG A 220 -2.84 0.00 16.93
N ARG A 221 -4.02 -0.61 17.14
CA ARG A 221 -4.24 -1.63 18.17
C ARG A 221 -3.66 -2.99 17.78
N LEU A 222 -3.38 -3.20 16.50
CA LEU A 222 -2.85 -4.46 15.98
C LEU A 222 -1.32 -4.48 16.08
N LYS A 223 -0.76 -5.67 16.34
CA LYS A 223 0.67 -5.90 16.18
C LYS A 223 0.97 -6.07 14.68
N PRO A 224 1.77 -5.18 14.05
CA PRO A 224 2.11 -5.32 12.64
C PRO A 224 2.83 -6.63 12.34
N GLY A 225 2.40 -7.31 11.29
CA GLY A 225 2.99 -8.56 10.81
C GLY A 225 2.11 -9.22 9.76
N MET A 226 2.53 -10.38 9.25
CA MET A 226 1.82 -11.08 8.18
C MET A 226 0.37 -11.44 8.54
N LYS A 227 0.09 -11.72 9.82
CA LYS A 227 -1.26 -12.02 10.33
C LYS A 227 -2.19 -10.80 10.34
N SER A 228 -1.65 -9.59 10.45
CA SER A 228 -2.44 -8.36 10.43
C SER A 228 -2.39 -7.65 9.07
N PHE A 229 -1.66 -8.19 8.10
CA PHE A 229 -1.37 -7.53 6.83
C PHE A 229 -2.64 -7.22 6.02
N ASN A 230 -3.58 -8.17 5.93
CA ASN A 230 -4.82 -7.96 5.18
C ASN A 230 -5.65 -6.80 5.76
N LYS A 231 -5.63 -6.64 7.09
CA LYS A 231 -6.28 -5.51 7.76
C LYS A 231 -5.52 -4.21 7.48
N LEU A 232 -4.19 -4.21 7.64
CA LEU A 232 -3.35 -3.03 7.40
C LEU A 232 -3.49 -2.48 5.98
N ILE A 233 -3.54 -3.34 4.97
CA ILE A 233 -3.63 -2.90 3.59
C ILE A 233 -5.00 -2.28 3.26
N THR A 234 -6.07 -2.60 3.98
CA THR A 234 -7.40 -1.99 3.72
C THR A 234 -7.43 -0.47 3.82
N PHE A 235 -6.53 0.15 4.60
CA PHE A 235 -6.43 1.60 4.71
C PHE A 235 -6.33 2.27 3.33
N VAL A 236 -5.72 1.60 2.35
CA VAL A 236 -5.60 2.17 1.01
C VAL A 236 -6.98 2.36 0.36
N ALA A 237 -7.98 1.53 0.68
CA ALA A 237 -9.34 1.67 0.16
C ALA A 237 -10.04 2.95 0.62
N VAL A 238 -9.66 3.50 1.78
CA VAL A 238 -10.25 4.73 2.33
C VAL A 238 -9.47 6.00 1.96
N VAL A 239 -8.44 5.86 1.11
CA VAL A 239 -7.70 7.00 0.53
C VAL A 239 -8.42 7.52 -0.73
N GLU A 240 -9.66 7.96 -0.53
CA GLU A 240 -10.52 8.47 -1.60
C GLU A 240 -11.28 9.75 -1.20
N GLY A 241 -12.17 10.21 -2.07
CA GLY A 241 -13.06 11.34 -1.81
C GLY A 241 -12.36 12.57 -1.23
N ASP A 242 -12.93 13.11 -0.14
CA ASP A 242 -12.45 14.31 0.54
C ASP A 242 -11.09 14.09 1.24
N PHE A 243 -10.85 12.89 1.80
CA PHE A 243 -9.57 12.57 2.42
C PHE A 243 -8.42 12.62 1.41
N LEU A 244 -8.62 12.09 0.20
CA LEU A 244 -7.64 12.22 -0.89
C LEU A 244 -7.42 13.69 -1.28
N GLN A 245 -8.46 14.53 -1.31
CA GLN A 245 -8.28 15.96 -1.58
C GLN A 245 -7.46 16.65 -0.49
N LEU A 246 -7.65 16.28 0.78
CA LEU A 246 -6.84 16.79 1.89
C LEU A 246 -5.37 16.43 1.73
N LEU A 247 -5.05 15.19 1.32
CA LEU A 247 -3.68 14.79 0.99
C LEU A 247 -3.09 15.60 -0.17
N LEU A 248 -3.86 15.82 -1.24
CA LEU A 248 -3.43 16.62 -2.40
C LEU A 248 -3.21 18.10 -2.04
N CYS A 249 -3.98 18.62 -1.09
CA CYS A 249 -3.81 19.95 -0.51
C CYS A 249 -2.67 20.02 0.52
N ARG A 250 -2.04 18.88 0.85
CA ARG A 250 -1.01 18.75 1.88
C ARG A 250 -1.51 19.20 3.25
N GLU A 251 -2.77 18.91 3.52
CA GLU A 251 -3.36 19.23 4.80
C GLU A 251 -2.73 18.34 5.88
N LYS A 252 -2.23 18.98 6.94
CA LYS A 252 -1.33 18.34 7.90
C LYS A 252 -1.93 17.17 8.68
N ARG A 253 -3.24 17.20 8.95
CA ARG A 253 -3.93 16.12 9.68
C ARG A 253 -4.02 14.87 8.81
N ALA A 254 -4.38 15.06 7.54
CA ALA A 254 -4.38 13.96 6.56
C ALA A 254 -2.97 13.40 6.35
N LEU A 255 -1.96 14.26 6.25
CA LEU A 255 -0.56 13.84 6.15
C LEU A 255 -0.08 13.05 7.37
N LEU A 256 -0.45 13.45 8.60
CA LEU A 256 -0.15 12.71 9.82
C LEU A 256 -0.78 11.31 9.82
N ILE A 257 -2.07 11.22 9.44
CA ILE A 257 -2.77 9.93 9.36
C ILE A 257 -2.04 9.00 8.37
N LEU A 258 -1.69 9.51 7.19
CA LEU A 258 -0.93 8.75 6.19
C LEU A 258 0.46 8.34 6.70
N ALA A 259 1.22 9.24 7.33
CA ALA A 259 2.55 8.95 7.86
C ALA A 259 2.54 7.85 8.93
N HIS A 260 1.53 7.84 9.81
CA HIS A 260 1.36 6.77 10.79
C HIS A 260 1.06 5.43 10.13
N TRP A 261 0.17 5.41 9.13
CA TRP A 261 -0.09 4.18 8.38
C TRP A 261 1.15 3.66 7.65
N LEU A 262 1.92 4.53 6.99
CA LEU A 262 3.18 4.16 6.34
C LEU A 262 4.18 3.55 7.35
N ALA A 263 4.28 4.15 8.54
CA ALA A 263 5.14 3.65 9.61
C ALA A 263 4.68 2.29 10.15
N LEU A 264 3.37 2.03 10.24
CA LEU A 264 2.82 0.71 10.57
C LEU A 264 3.14 -0.32 9.48
N MET A 265 2.99 0.05 8.20
CA MET A 265 3.32 -0.81 7.05
C MET A 265 4.80 -1.21 7.03
N MET A 266 5.71 -0.29 7.34
CA MET A 266 7.15 -0.60 7.43
C MET A 266 7.46 -1.69 8.46
N ARG A 267 6.70 -1.77 9.56
CA ARG A 267 6.88 -2.80 10.61
C ARG A 267 6.46 -4.21 10.16
N VAL A 268 5.76 -4.35 9.03
CA VAL A 268 5.45 -5.66 8.43
C VAL A 268 6.66 -6.23 7.69
N GLU A 269 7.63 -5.37 7.33
CA GLU A 269 8.88 -5.74 6.66
C GLU A 269 8.72 -6.36 5.26
N GLN A 270 7.71 -5.92 4.51
CA GLN A 270 7.45 -6.40 3.16
C GLN A 270 8.43 -5.76 2.16
N TRP A 271 9.30 -6.56 1.55
CA TRP A 271 10.38 -6.12 0.65
C TRP A 271 9.93 -5.20 -0.50
N TRP A 272 8.71 -5.40 -1.00
CA TRP A 272 8.15 -4.67 -2.12
C TRP A 272 7.52 -3.32 -1.74
N SER A 273 7.19 -3.11 -0.46
CA SER A 273 6.53 -1.89 0.03
C SER A 273 7.43 -0.99 0.87
N ASN A 274 8.38 -1.57 1.61
CA ASN A 274 9.17 -0.86 2.62
C ASN A 274 9.84 0.39 2.07
N GLY A 275 10.53 0.28 0.92
CA GLY A 275 11.27 1.42 0.36
C GLY A 275 10.37 2.60 0.00
N ARG A 276 9.16 2.34 -0.53
CA ARG A 276 8.19 3.41 -0.83
C ARG A 276 7.59 3.97 0.46
N CYS A 277 7.25 3.11 1.42
CA CYS A 277 6.70 3.57 2.70
C CYS A 277 7.71 4.45 3.46
N GLU A 278 8.98 4.03 3.52
CA GLU A 278 10.08 4.79 4.11
C GLU A 278 10.27 6.14 3.41
N ASN A 279 10.33 6.15 2.06
CA ASN A 279 10.54 7.38 1.29
C ASN A 279 9.42 8.42 1.50
N GLU A 280 8.16 8.00 1.43
CA GLU A 280 7.02 8.90 1.61
C GLU A 280 6.85 9.31 3.08
N CYS A 281 7.11 8.41 4.03
CA CYS A 281 7.06 8.71 5.46
C CYS A 281 8.15 9.72 5.85
N MET A 282 9.36 9.57 5.31
CA MET A 282 10.45 10.53 5.47
C MET A 282 10.07 11.89 4.89
N ALA A 283 9.55 11.94 3.67
CA ALA A 283 9.13 13.20 3.04
C ALA A 283 8.05 13.93 3.85
N ILE A 284 7.01 13.21 4.29
CA ILE A 284 5.94 13.79 5.13
C ILE A 284 6.50 14.26 6.47
N THR A 285 7.35 13.46 7.11
CA THR A 285 7.96 13.80 8.40
C THR A 285 8.81 15.06 8.29
N THR A 286 9.70 15.13 7.31
CA THR A 286 10.51 16.32 7.05
C THR A 286 9.67 17.54 6.68
N PHE A 287 8.57 17.35 5.95
CA PHE A 287 7.65 18.44 5.61
C PHE A 287 6.94 19.03 6.84
N LEU A 288 6.58 18.19 7.83
CA LEU A 288 5.83 18.60 9.02
C LEU A 288 6.69 18.94 10.24
N MET A 289 7.99 18.63 10.25
CA MET A 289 8.83 18.77 11.46
C MET A 289 8.94 20.20 12.01
N HIS A 290 8.62 21.21 11.19
CA HIS A 290 8.63 22.63 11.56
C HIS A 290 7.24 23.23 11.82
N ASP A 291 6.18 22.41 11.88
CA ASP A 291 4.82 22.90 12.20
C ASP A 291 4.82 23.53 13.60
N GLN A 292 4.02 24.57 13.79
CA GLN A 292 3.96 25.31 15.06
C GLN A 292 3.00 24.67 16.07
N ASP A 293 2.14 23.75 15.63
CA ASP A 293 1.21 23.04 16.51
C ASP A 293 1.92 21.90 17.23
N GLU A 294 2.06 22.02 18.55
CA GLU A 294 2.73 21.01 19.39
C GLU A 294 2.06 19.63 19.31
N ARG A 295 0.75 19.56 19.01
CA ARG A 295 0.05 18.29 18.82
C ARG A 295 0.52 17.59 17.55
N VAL A 296 0.80 18.35 16.49
CA VAL A 296 1.38 17.83 15.24
C VAL A 296 2.77 17.26 15.53
N LYS A 297 3.63 18.00 16.25
CA LYS A 297 4.97 17.52 16.64
C LYS A 297 4.90 16.25 17.50
N ALA A 298 3.97 16.20 18.46
CA ALA A 298 3.78 15.04 19.32
C ALA A 298 3.36 13.80 18.51
N LEU A 299 2.39 13.94 17.61
CA LEU A 299 1.96 12.87 16.71
C LEU A 299 3.08 12.47 15.72
N LEU A 300 3.95 13.40 15.32
CA LEU A 300 5.03 13.12 14.37
C LEU A 300 6.16 12.25 14.96
N ARG A 301 6.25 12.12 16.30
CA ARG A 301 7.31 11.34 16.97
C ARG A 301 7.35 9.89 16.50
N PHE A 302 6.21 9.24 16.37
CA PHE A 302 6.15 7.83 15.97
C PHE A 302 6.65 7.61 14.53
N PRO A 303 6.13 8.31 13.49
CA PRO A 303 6.72 8.24 12.16
C PRO A 303 8.21 8.59 12.13
N ALA A 304 8.62 9.66 12.83
CA ALA A 304 10.01 10.11 12.86
C ALA A 304 10.97 9.08 13.47
N GLU A 305 10.58 8.40 14.55
CA GLU A 305 11.35 7.29 15.14
C GLU A 305 11.54 6.16 14.12
N ILE A 306 10.47 5.82 13.40
CA ILE A 306 10.45 4.72 12.44
C ILE A 306 11.34 5.00 11.21
N VAL A 307 11.40 6.25 10.74
CA VAL A 307 12.31 6.67 9.65
C VAL A 307 13.63 7.28 10.16
N ARG A 308 13.91 7.22 11.46
CA ARG A 308 15.16 7.69 12.10
C ARG A 308 15.48 9.18 11.86
N ILE A 309 14.46 10.03 11.88
CA ILE A 309 14.61 11.49 11.84
C ILE A 309 14.62 12.03 13.27
N ASP A 310 15.66 12.80 13.61
CA ASP A 310 15.75 13.46 14.91
C ASP A 310 15.01 14.80 14.89
N LEU A 311 13.83 14.82 15.51
CA LEU A 311 12.99 16.01 15.65
C LEU A 311 13.60 17.10 16.57
N THR A 312 14.70 16.82 17.28
CA THR A 312 15.37 17.78 18.20
C THR A 312 16.50 18.57 17.56
N THR A 313 16.98 18.18 16.37
CA THR A 313 18.11 18.85 15.66
C THR A 313 17.78 20.22 15.04
N VAL A 314 16.61 20.78 15.35
CA VAL A 314 16.13 22.05 14.77
C VAL A 314 16.32 23.17 15.79
N GLU A 315 17.50 23.80 15.80
CA GLU A 315 17.62 25.15 16.36
C GLU A 315 16.76 26.11 15.52
N PRO A 316 16.01 27.04 16.15
CA PRO A 316 15.31 28.06 15.41
C PRO A 316 16.35 28.95 14.72
N PHE A 317 16.23 29.10 13.39
CA PHE A 317 16.88 30.20 12.68
C PHE A 317 16.37 31.51 13.29
N HIS A 318 17.16 32.10 14.19
CA HIS A 318 16.99 33.48 14.61
C HIS A 318 17.44 34.38 13.45
N GLY A 319 16.45 34.90 12.71
CA GLY A 319 16.58 36.12 11.94
C GLY A 319 16.17 37.32 12.78
#